data_AF-A0A1G7LGT6-F1
#
_entry.id   AF-A0A1G7LGT6-F1
#
_cell.length_a   1.000
_cell.length_b   1.000
_cell.length_c   1.000
_cell.angle_alpha   90.00
_cell.angle_beta   90.00
_cell.angle_gamma   90.00
#
_symmetry.space_group_name_H-M   'P 1'
#
loop_
_entity.id
_entity.type
_entity.pdbx_description
1 polymer ?
#
loop_
_entity_poly.entity_id
_entity_poly.type
_entity_poly.pdbx_seq_one_letter_code
_entity_poly.pdbx_strand_id
1 'polypeptide(L)'
;MSPAALSLLWTILALMPTPHLRESLKALLFLFLTGHGKARPQHSKTKSPSALSRFLNRYPWPTRALIRLAREEAQKALDRARRRKGP
;
A
#
# COMPACT_ATOMS: atom_id res chain seq x y z
N MET A 1 -7.40 9.66 -8.93
CA MET A 1 -7.32 9.09 -7.56
C MET A 1 -7.75 10.16 -6.56
N SER A 2 -8.49 9.79 -5.50
CA SER A 2 -8.84 10.75 -4.44
C SER A 2 -7.57 11.28 -3.74
N PRO A 3 -7.50 12.57 -3.34
CA PRO A 3 -6.39 13.13 -2.58
C PRO A 3 -6.06 12.31 -1.31
N ALA A 4 -7.09 11.76 -0.64
CA ALA A 4 -6.92 10.91 0.53
C ALA A 4 -6.21 9.59 0.20
N ALA A 5 -6.52 8.98 -0.94
CA ALA A 5 -5.88 7.73 -1.37
C ALA A 5 -4.41 7.95 -1.73
N LEU A 6 -4.09 9.08 -2.37
CA LEU A 6 -2.71 9.50 -2.64
C LEU A 6 -1.93 9.75 -1.35
N SER A 7 -2.52 10.48 -0.40
CA SER A 7 -1.89 10.73 0.90
C SER A 7 -1.57 9.41 1.63
N LEU A 8 -2.54 8.50 1.73
CA LEU A 8 -2.33 7.18 2.33
C LEU A 8 -1.21 6.40 1.63
N LEU A 9 -1.17 6.41 0.29
CA LEU A 9 -0.14 5.75 -0.50
C LEU A 9 1.26 6.27 -0.14
N TRP A 10 1.42 7.59 -0.10
CA TRP A 10 2.69 8.23 0.26
C TRP A 10 3.09 7.91 1.70
N THR A 11 2.15 7.89 2.65
CA THR A 11 2.43 7.53 4.04
C THR A 11 2.89 6.07 4.16
N ILE A 12 2.25 5.12 3.47
CA ILE A 12 2.68 3.72 3.45
C ILE A 12 4.10 3.59 2.84
N LEU A 13 4.39 4.32 1.76
CA LEU A 13 5.72 4.33 1.14
C LEU A 13 6.80 4.91 2.08
N ALA A 14 6.45 5.91 2.88
CA ALA A 14 7.34 6.53 3.86
C ALA A 14 7.65 5.59 5.03
N LEU A 15 6.72 4.71 5.41
CA LEU A 15 6.93 3.71 6.47
C LEU A 15 7.94 2.61 6.09
N MET A 16 8.21 2.42 4.79
CA MET A 16 9.14 1.38 4.36
C MET A 16 10.56 1.67 4.88
N PRO A 17 11.19 0.74 5.62
CA PRO A 17 12.43 1.03 6.34
C PRO A 17 13.64 1.17 5.41
N THR A 18 13.57 0.68 4.17
CA THR A 18 14.65 0.84 3.20
C THR A 18 14.12 1.24 1.81
N PRO A 19 14.94 1.93 0.99
CA PRO A 19 14.59 2.27 -0.38
C PRO A 19 14.23 1.04 -1.23
N HIS A 20 14.90 -0.10 -1.00
CA HIS A 20 14.61 -1.33 -1.72
C HIS A 20 13.19 -1.84 -1.48
N LEU A 21 12.72 -1.80 -0.23
CA LEU A 21 11.35 -2.19 0.13
C LEU A 21 10.32 -1.23 -0.45
N ARG A 22 10.64 0.07 -0.45
CA ARG A 22 9.80 1.09 -1.07
C ARG A 22 9.60 0.83 -2.57
N GLU A 23 10.67 0.50 -3.30
CA GLU A 23 10.58 0.18 -4.72
C GLU A 23 9.82 -1.12 -5.00
N SER A 24 9.98 -2.15 -4.16
CA SER A 24 9.18 -3.38 -4.28
C SER A 24 7.70 -3.14 -4.03
N LEU A 25 7.35 -2.30 -3.05
CA LEU A 25 5.97 -1.89 -2.80
C LEU A 25 5.38 -1.12 -3.98
N LYS A 26 6.12 -0.15 -4.55
CA LYS A 26 5.70 0.57 -5.76
C LYS A 26 5.45 -0.38 -6.94
N ALA A 27 6.32 -1.37 -7.15
CA ALA A 27 6.17 -2.35 -8.21
C ALA A 27 4.88 -3.18 -8.05
N LEU A 28 4.54 -3.59 -6.83
CA LEU A 28 3.28 -4.29 -6.55
C LEU A 28 2.06 -3.39 -6.74
N LEU A 29 2.11 -2.15 -6.23
CA LEU A 29 1.02 -1.19 -6.40
C LEU A 29 0.78 -0.88 -7.88
N PHE A 30 1.84 -0.73 -8.67
CA PHE A 30 1.75 -0.57 -10.11
C PHE A 30 1.07 -1.78 -10.77
N LEU A 31 1.45 -3.00 -10.40
CA LEU A 31 0.80 -4.23 -10.86
C LEU A 31 -0.70 -4.31 -10.49
N PHE A 32 -1.06 -3.89 -9.29
CA PHE A 32 -2.46 -3.89 -8.84
C PHE A 32 -3.29 -2.82 -9.54
N LEU A 33 -2.74 -1.61 -9.68
CA LEU A 33 -3.47 -0.45 -10.20
C LEU A 33 -3.53 -0.39 -11.73
N THR A 34 -2.60 -1.04 -12.45
CA THR A 34 -2.62 -1.10 -13.92
C THR A 34 -3.77 -1.93 -14.47
N GLY A 35 -4.54 -2.65 -13.64
CA GLY A 35 -5.86 -3.17 -14.02
C GLY A 35 -5.86 -4.30 -15.05
N HIS A 36 -4.70 -4.86 -15.42
CA HIS A 36 -4.61 -5.94 -16.41
C HIS A 36 -5.11 -7.32 -15.92
N GLY A 37 -5.76 -7.40 -14.76
CA GLY A 37 -6.20 -8.67 -14.14
C GLY A 37 -5.05 -9.60 -13.71
N LYS A 38 -3.80 -9.13 -13.79
CA LYS A 38 -2.58 -9.92 -13.64
C LYS A 38 -1.70 -9.43 -12.49
N ALA A 39 -2.25 -9.42 -11.27
CA ALA A 39 -1.55 -8.93 -10.07
C ALA A 39 -0.42 -9.85 -9.55
N ARG A 40 -0.10 -10.95 -10.25
CA ARG A 40 0.96 -11.87 -9.83
C ARG A 40 2.34 -11.24 -10.03
N PRO A 41 3.31 -11.51 -9.12
CA PRO A 41 4.69 -11.06 -9.23
C PRO A 41 5.38 -11.34 -10.57
N GLN A 42 4.95 -12.42 -11.25
CA GLN A 42 5.44 -12.86 -12.57
C GLN A 42 5.25 -11.83 -13.69
N HIS A 43 4.31 -10.91 -13.53
CA HIS A 43 4.02 -9.89 -14.53
C HIS A 43 4.71 -8.56 -14.24
N SER A 44 5.53 -8.49 -13.18
CA SER A 44 6.30 -7.29 -12.88
C SER A 44 7.37 -7.07 -13.95
N LYS A 45 7.40 -5.88 -14.53
CA LYS A 45 8.48 -5.45 -15.44
C LYS A 45 9.62 -4.74 -14.71
N THR A 46 9.42 -4.35 -13.45
CA THR A 46 10.35 -3.50 -12.68
C THR A 46 11.15 -4.28 -11.63
N LYS A 47 10.63 -5.41 -11.14
CA LYS A 47 11.30 -6.29 -10.18
C LYS A 47 11.13 -7.75 -10.58
N SER A 48 12.10 -8.59 -10.24
CA SER A 48 11.97 -10.02 -10.49
C SER A 48 10.89 -10.64 -9.59
N PRO A 49 10.22 -11.73 -10.03
CA PRO A 49 9.20 -12.41 -9.23
C PRO A 49 9.74 -12.89 -7.88
N SER A 50 10.99 -13.36 -7.84
CA SER A 50 11.67 -13.78 -6.63
C SER A 50 11.93 -12.62 -5.66
N ALA A 51 12.24 -11.43 -6.16
CA ALA A 51 12.43 -10.25 -5.32
C ALA A 51 11.11 -9.81 -4.66
N LEU A 52 10.01 -9.83 -5.40
CA LEU A 52 8.68 -9.54 -4.86
C LEU A 52 8.20 -10.63 -3.90
N SER A 53 8.52 -11.90 -4.17
CA SER A 53 8.25 -13.00 -3.23
C SER A 53 9.00 -12.84 -1.90
N ARG A 54 10.30 -12.49 -1.94
CA ARG A 54 11.06 -12.18 -0.73
C ARG A 54 10.49 -10.95 0.00
N PHE A 55 10.06 -9.94 -0.75
CA PHE A 55 9.42 -8.77 -0.17
C PHE A 55 8.16 -9.12 0.63
N LEU A 56 7.31 -10.00 0.12
CA LEU A 56 6.09 -10.43 0.82
C LEU A 56 6.37 -11.39 1.99
N ASN A 57 7.36 -12.28 1.85
CA ASN A 57 7.49 -13.43 2.76
C ASN A 57 8.70 -13.39 3.71
N ARG A 58 9.75 -12.63 3.39
CA ARG A 58 11.05 -12.70 4.11
C ARG A 58 11.45 -11.38 4.76
N TYR A 59 11.10 -10.25 4.16
CA TYR A 59 11.55 -8.97 4.66
C TYR A 59 10.72 -8.47 5.85
N PRO A 60 11.34 -7.79 6.82
CA PRO A 60 10.62 -7.26 7.97
C PRO A 60 9.74 -6.09 7.54
N TRP A 61 8.44 -6.24 7.75
CA TRP A 61 7.47 -5.18 7.52
C TRP A 61 7.31 -4.34 8.79
N PRO A 62 7.07 -3.01 8.65
CA PRO A 62 6.67 -2.16 9.77
C PRO A 62 5.21 -2.42 10.15
N THR A 63 4.85 -3.68 10.42
CA THR A 63 3.48 -4.18 10.56
C THR A 63 2.67 -3.41 11.59
N ARG A 64 3.26 -3.12 12.76
CA ARG A 64 2.60 -2.33 13.81
C ARG A 64 2.27 -0.91 13.34
N ALA A 65 3.20 -0.26 12.65
CA ALA A 65 2.98 1.08 12.11
C ALA A 65 1.90 1.08 11.02
N LEU A 66 1.88 0.06 10.16
CA LEU A 66 0.86 -0.11 9.13
C LEU A 66 -0.53 -0.36 9.72
N ILE A 67 -0.65 -1.22 10.74
CA ILE A 67 -1.93 -1.46 11.43
C ILE A 67 -2.43 -0.17 12.07
N ARG A 68 -1.54 0.58 12.73
CA ARG A 68 -1.90 1.86 13.36
C ARG A 68 -2.39 2.87 12.32
N LEU A 69 -1.65 3.04 11.22
CA LEU A 69 -2.05 3.92 10.12
C LEU A 69 -3.40 3.52 9.52
N ALA A 70 -3.59 2.23 9.23
CA ALA A 70 -4.84 1.73 8.67
C ALA A 70 -6.04 1.98 9.61
N ARG A 71 -5.85 1.81 10.92
CA ARG A 71 -6.86 2.10 11.93
C ARG A 71 -7.22 3.59 11.96
N GLU A 72 -6.22 4.47 11.96
CA GLU A 72 -6.42 5.92 11.97
C GLU A 72 -7.18 6.39 10.71
N GLU A 73 -6.80 5.89 9.53
CA GLU A 73 -7.47 6.25 8.27
C GLU A 73 -8.89 5.67 8.18
N ALA A 74 -9.12 4.45 8.67
CA ALA A 74 -10.46 3.88 8.77
C ALA A 74 -11.36 4.70 9.71
N GLN A 75 -10.84 5.13 10.86
CA GLN A 75 -11.58 5.98 11.79
C GLN A 75 -11.95 7.32 11.15
N LYS A 76 -10.99 7.99 10.50
CA LYS A 76 -11.25 9.24 9.76
C LYS A 76 -12.32 9.04 8.67
N ALA A 77 -12.30 7.91 7.97
CA ALA A 77 -13.29 7.59 6.95
C ALA A 77 -14.69 7.41 7.56
N LEU A 78 -14.80 6.69 8.69
CA LEU A 78 -16.04 6.51 9.43
C LEU A 78 -16.60 7.83 9.96
N ASP A 79 -15.75 8.68 10.54
CA ASP A 79 -16.18 9.98 11.07
C ASP A 79 -16.68 10.91 9.96
N ARG A 80 -16.01 10.93 8.81
CA ARG A 80 -16.48 11.67 7.63
C ARG A 80 -17.82 11.14 7.13
N ALA A 81 -18.01 9.82 7.09
CA ALA A 81 -19.26 9.20 6.68
C ALA A 81 -20.41 9.56 7.65
N ARG A 82 -20.15 9.55 8.96
CA ARG A 82 -21.12 9.98 9.99
C ARG A 82 -21.52 11.45 9.84
N ARG A 83 -20.57 12.35 9.59
CA ARG A 83 -20.86 13.78 9.36
C ARG A 83 -21.71 14.03 8.11
N ARG A 84 -21.53 13.25 7.05
CA ARG A 84 -22.38 13.31 5.84
C ARG A 84 -23.79 12.77 6.07
N LYS A 85 -23.99 11.99 7.12
CA LYS A 85 -25.24 11.34 7.50
C LYS A 85 -25.95 12.06 8.66
N GLY A 86 -25.64 13.35 8.89
CA GLY A 86 -26.37 14.19 9.84
C GLY A 86 -27.88 14.18 9.56
N PRO A 87 -28.72 14.48 10.57
CA PRO A 87 -30.15 14.18 10.61
C PRO A 87 -30.93 14.62 9.36
#